data_AF-A6NY31-F1
#
_entry.id   AF-A6NY31-F1
#
_cell.length_a   1.000
_cell.length_b   1.000
_cell.length_c   1.000
_cell.angle_alpha   90.00
_cell.angle_beta   90.00
_cell.angle_gamma   90.00
#
_symmetry.space_group_name_H-M   'P 1'
#
loop_
_entity.id
_entity.type
_entity.pdbx_description
1 polymer ?
#
loop_
_entity_poly.entity_id
_entity_poly.type
_entity_poly.pdbx_seq_one_letter_code
_entity_poly.pdbx_strand_id
1 'polypeptide(L)'
;MWDEDALAIVFEVSVSRSIDPDVVWARKYDLCALAREKLPEDTYTIFDAAISKVTSSYSQYIQPGFDSSAIEELCGVTCFVGQRTSRIINKVCRHFGVDLLPDYNAKFAELADALNPLSLSRTAALSVHPCDYLEMSNTRNSWSSCHNLEDGCYRAGTLSYLADESAMIFYTVDSSEDRAMYARAKITREVFCYSHGLLLQSRLYPNYEDMDTWTTYRSIVQAAMAVCEGEPNYWSLHTDMDTVSTYVETHDDAHHYTDYTYEGYHPSISLLKSVDTEGSCITVGSTSHCLRCSRELDDAESLLCEFCNDRCYCEACGCSMSTEDGYYINGYYYCRDCVNFCEMCEDAVREGLTDVTDEYGNTISVCDSCLEEHVDVCADCGQYFTHSALAEFDGRMLCEDCLDAASEAEPCTA
;
A
#
# COMPACT_ATOMS: atom_id res chain seq x y z
N MET A 1 -18.81 -18.36 -5.65
CA MET A 1 -18.81 -16.89 -5.56
C MET A 1 -18.07 -16.51 -4.30
N TRP A 2 -18.57 -16.90 -3.13
CA TRP A 2 -17.80 -16.90 -1.89
C TRP A 2 -16.62 -17.86 -1.94
N ASP A 3 -15.48 -17.40 -1.45
CA ASP A 3 -14.24 -18.13 -1.19
C ASP A 3 -13.94 -18.03 0.32
N GLU A 4 -13.93 -19.17 1.00
CA GLU A 4 -13.79 -19.25 2.45
C GLU A 4 -12.38 -18.87 2.92
N ASP A 5 -11.35 -19.22 2.15
CA ASP A 5 -9.95 -18.94 2.52
C ASP A 5 -9.64 -17.45 2.31
N ALA A 6 -10.25 -16.84 1.29
CA ALA A 6 -10.10 -15.41 1.03
C ALA A 6 -11.01 -14.53 1.88
N LEU A 7 -12.04 -15.09 2.53
CA LEU A 7 -13.14 -14.37 3.18
C LEU A 7 -13.71 -13.27 2.27
N ALA A 8 -13.94 -13.64 1.01
CA ALA A 8 -14.32 -12.71 -0.03
C ALA A 8 -15.19 -13.37 -1.09
N ILE A 9 -15.94 -12.53 -1.81
CA ILE A 9 -16.45 -12.90 -3.12
C ILE A 9 -15.36 -12.62 -4.16
N VAL A 10 -14.95 -13.64 -4.91
CA VAL A 10 -13.89 -13.53 -5.92
C VAL A 10 -14.48 -13.53 -7.33
N PHE A 11 -14.00 -12.62 -8.17
CA PHE A 11 -14.43 -12.41 -9.56
C PHE A 11 -13.24 -12.41 -10.51
N GLU A 12 -13.48 -12.77 -11.77
CA GLU A 12 -12.57 -12.46 -12.88
C GLU A 12 -13.09 -11.23 -13.62
N VAL A 13 -12.25 -10.21 -13.74
CA VAL A 13 -12.61 -8.92 -14.33
C VAL A 13 -11.63 -8.60 -15.44
N SER A 14 -12.18 -8.34 -16.63
CA SER A 14 -11.41 -7.81 -17.75
C SER A 14 -11.38 -6.29 -17.67
N VAL A 15 -10.27 -5.72 -17.23
CA VAL A 15 -10.10 -4.26 -17.19
C VAL A 15 -9.42 -3.83 -18.50
N SER A 16 -10.06 -2.90 -19.21
CA SER A 16 -9.47 -2.29 -20.41
C SER A 16 -8.50 -1.20 -20.01
N ARG A 17 -7.20 -1.38 -20.29
CA ARG A 17 -6.23 -0.28 -20.13
C ARG A 17 -6.49 0.78 -21.20
N SER A 18 -6.36 2.06 -20.82
CA SER A 18 -6.43 3.18 -21.75
C SER A 18 -5.43 3.01 -22.90
N ILE A 19 -5.82 3.49 -24.08
CA ILE A 19 -4.99 3.45 -25.29
C ILE A 19 -3.74 4.32 -25.06
N ASP A 20 -2.56 3.76 -25.29
CA ASP A 20 -1.27 4.45 -25.14
C ASP A 20 -0.98 5.31 -26.40
N PRO A 21 -0.97 6.65 -26.29
CA PRO A 21 -0.74 7.53 -27.43
C PRO A 21 0.62 7.33 -28.11
N ASP A 22 1.66 6.98 -27.35
CA ASP A 22 3.01 6.80 -27.89
C ASP A 22 3.08 5.52 -28.72
N VAL A 23 2.42 4.46 -28.28
CA VAL A 23 2.30 3.21 -29.04
C VAL A 23 1.50 3.44 -30.32
N VAL A 24 0.36 4.14 -30.23
CA VAL A 24 -0.44 4.50 -31.43
C VAL A 24 0.40 5.32 -32.39
N TRP A 25 1.14 6.32 -31.91
CA TRP A 25 2.00 7.16 -32.74
C TRP A 25 3.08 6.34 -33.45
N ALA A 26 3.76 5.43 -32.74
CA ALA A 26 4.78 4.57 -33.31
C ALA A 26 4.22 3.65 -34.40
N ARG A 27 3.07 3.00 -34.15
CA ARG A 27 2.43 2.13 -35.16
C ARG A 27 1.87 2.92 -36.35
N LYS A 28 1.37 4.14 -36.11
CA LYS A 28 0.96 5.07 -37.16
C LYS A 28 2.14 5.44 -38.05
N TYR A 29 3.28 5.78 -37.43
CA TYR A 29 4.51 6.13 -38.14
C TYR A 29 4.95 4.99 -39.06
N ASP A 30 4.95 3.76 -38.58
CA ASP A 30 5.30 2.58 -39.39
C ASP A 30 4.38 2.41 -40.62
N LEU A 31 3.07 2.57 -40.44
CA LEU A 31 2.11 2.49 -41.55
C LEU A 31 2.30 3.63 -42.56
N CYS A 32 2.56 4.85 -42.09
CA CYS A 32 2.85 5.99 -42.97
C CYS A 32 4.19 5.82 -43.70
N ALA A 33 5.23 5.30 -43.04
CA ALA A 33 6.51 5.01 -43.67
C ALA A 33 6.36 4.01 -44.83
N LEU A 34 5.57 2.95 -44.64
CA LEU A 34 5.23 1.99 -45.70
C LEU A 34 4.57 2.69 -46.91
N ALA A 35 3.63 3.59 -46.66
CA ALA A 35 2.97 4.35 -47.73
C ALA A 35 3.93 5.33 -48.43
N ARG A 36 4.85 5.96 -47.69
CA ARG A 36 5.81 6.93 -48.22
C ARG A 36 6.74 6.34 -49.28
N GLU A 37 7.11 5.07 -49.15
CA GLU A 37 7.96 4.39 -50.12
C GLU A 37 7.31 4.21 -51.50
N LYS A 38 5.98 4.33 -51.58
CA LYS A 38 5.19 3.90 -52.74
C LYS A 38 4.30 4.99 -53.32
N LEU A 39 3.85 5.93 -52.50
CA LEU A 39 3.01 7.04 -52.94
C LEU A 39 3.86 8.22 -53.44
N PRO A 40 3.42 8.94 -54.49
CA PRO A 40 3.99 10.24 -54.84
C PRO A 40 3.87 11.23 -53.68
N GLU A 41 4.83 12.16 -53.54
CA GLU A 41 4.92 13.07 -52.38
C GLU A 41 3.62 13.88 -52.14
N ASP A 42 3.00 14.40 -53.19
CA ASP A 42 1.74 15.16 -53.10
C ASP A 42 0.60 14.30 -52.56
N THR A 43 0.54 13.03 -53.00
CA THR A 43 -0.47 12.05 -52.56
C THR A 43 -0.19 11.56 -51.15
N TYR A 44 1.09 11.32 -50.83
CA TYR A 44 1.53 10.92 -49.49
C TYR A 44 1.16 11.98 -48.45
N THR A 45 1.34 13.27 -48.77
CA THR A 45 1.01 14.37 -47.87
C THR A 45 -0.47 14.35 -47.45
N ILE A 46 -1.37 14.08 -48.40
CA ILE A 46 -2.81 13.96 -48.13
C ILE A 46 -3.10 12.70 -47.32
N PHE A 47 -2.47 11.57 -47.66
CA PHE A 47 -2.62 10.32 -46.93
C PHE A 47 -2.19 10.46 -45.46
N ASP A 48 -1.00 10.99 -45.20
CA ASP A 48 -0.47 11.18 -43.84
C ASP A 48 -1.33 12.14 -43.01
N ALA A 49 -1.84 13.21 -43.62
CA ALA A 49 -2.77 14.13 -42.98
C ALA A 49 -4.09 13.43 -42.61
N ALA A 50 -4.65 12.62 -43.51
CA ALA A 50 -5.87 11.86 -43.25
C ALA A 50 -5.69 10.83 -42.12
N ILE A 51 -4.61 10.03 -42.15
CA ILE A 51 -4.30 9.06 -41.10
C ILE A 51 -4.08 9.78 -39.76
N SER A 52 -3.27 10.84 -39.73
CA SER A 52 -3.00 11.61 -38.52
C SER A 52 -4.26 12.19 -37.89
N LYS A 53 -5.18 12.70 -38.71
CA LYS A 53 -6.47 13.21 -38.26
C LYS A 53 -7.35 12.09 -37.69
N VAL A 54 -7.46 10.95 -38.36
CA VAL A 54 -8.27 9.81 -37.88
C VAL A 54 -7.74 9.25 -36.55
N THR A 55 -6.41 9.26 -36.34
CA THR A 55 -5.80 8.75 -35.10
C THR A 55 -5.70 9.78 -33.97
N SER A 56 -6.06 11.05 -34.19
CA SER A 56 -5.76 12.14 -33.25
C SER A 56 -6.50 12.06 -31.92
N SER A 57 -7.59 11.30 -31.86
CA SER A 57 -8.40 11.10 -30.65
C SER A 57 -7.92 9.92 -29.79
N TYR A 58 -6.92 9.15 -30.24
CA TYR A 58 -6.40 7.96 -29.55
C TYR A 58 -7.52 7.03 -29.03
N SER A 59 -8.52 6.77 -29.88
CA SER A 59 -9.72 6.05 -29.49
C SER A 59 -10.06 4.92 -30.45
N GLN A 60 -10.66 3.85 -29.92
CA GLN A 60 -11.18 2.72 -30.70
C GLN A 60 -12.34 3.13 -31.62
N TYR A 61 -13.11 4.16 -31.23
CA TYR A 61 -14.26 4.66 -31.97
C TYR A 61 -14.15 6.17 -32.20
N ILE A 62 -14.74 6.66 -33.29
CA ILE A 62 -14.84 8.10 -33.57
C ILE A 62 -15.71 8.75 -32.48
N GLN A 63 -15.12 9.70 -31.76
CA GLN A 63 -15.72 10.33 -30.58
C GLN A 63 -16.72 11.45 -30.95
N PRO A 64 -17.71 11.73 -30.09
CA PRO A 64 -18.51 12.96 -30.17
C PRO A 64 -17.60 14.20 -30.18
N GLY A 65 -17.80 15.11 -31.13
CA GLY A 65 -16.95 16.29 -31.32
C GLY A 65 -15.81 16.12 -32.33
N PHE A 66 -15.60 14.92 -32.87
CA PHE A 66 -14.72 14.74 -34.03
C PHE A 66 -15.31 15.37 -35.29
N ASP A 67 -14.54 16.24 -35.94
CA ASP A 67 -14.89 16.86 -37.22
C ASP A 67 -14.86 15.81 -38.34
N SER A 68 -16.02 15.18 -38.57
CA SER A 68 -16.17 14.07 -39.51
C SER A 68 -16.06 14.53 -40.98
N SER A 69 -16.34 15.81 -41.26
CA SER A 69 -16.19 16.44 -42.58
C SER A 69 -14.74 16.58 -43.00
N ALA A 70 -13.81 16.78 -42.06
CA ALA A 70 -12.41 17.02 -42.38
C ALA A 70 -11.75 15.89 -43.20
N ILE A 71 -12.09 14.63 -42.93
CA ILE A 71 -11.53 13.50 -43.70
C ILE A 71 -12.13 13.43 -45.10
N GLU A 72 -13.42 13.72 -45.24
CA GLU A 72 -14.09 13.76 -46.53
C GLU A 72 -13.58 14.91 -47.41
N GLU A 73 -13.31 16.08 -46.81
CA GLU A 73 -12.70 17.21 -47.51
C GLU A 73 -11.24 16.93 -47.92
N LEU A 74 -10.48 16.20 -47.08
CA LEU A 74 -9.09 15.87 -47.36
C LEU A 74 -8.94 14.82 -48.47
N CYS A 75 -9.71 13.74 -48.43
CA CYS A 75 -9.53 12.59 -49.34
C CYS A 75 -10.81 11.90 -49.80
N GLY A 76 -11.99 12.47 -49.55
CA GLY A 76 -13.27 11.91 -49.98
C GLY A 76 -13.74 10.68 -49.21
N VAL A 77 -13.08 10.33 -48.09
CA VAL A 77 -13.47 9.19 -47.25
C VAL A 77 -14.44 9.62 -46.16
N THR A 78 -15.63 9.01 -46.15
CA THR A 78 -16.66 9.30 -45.15
C THR A 78 -16.45 8.57 -43.83
N CYS A 79 -16.67 9.28 -42.72
CA CYS A 79 -16.67 8.76 -41.37
C CYS A 79 -17.86 9.29 -40.56
N PHE A 80 -18.24 8.58 -39.50
CA PHE A 80 -19.33 8.97 -38.60
C PHE A 80 -18.99 8.60 -37.16
N VAL A 81 -19.54 9.37 -36.21
CA VAL A 81 -19.39 9.14 -34.77
C VAL A 81 -19.84 7.72 -34.41
N GLY A 82 -19.08 7.04 -33.54
CA GLY A 82 -19.32 5.64 -33.15
C GLY A 82 -18.80 4.60 -34.15
N GLN A 83 -18.27 5.00 -35.32
CA GLN A 83 -17.59 4.07 -36.21
C GLN A 83 -16.23 3.67 -35.62
N ARG A 84 -15.82 2.40 -35.76
CA ARG A 84 -14.45 1.97 -35.38
C ARG A 84 -13.39 2.75 -36.17
N THR A 85 -12.42 3.31 -35.47
CA THR A 85 -11.30 4.08 -36.03
C THR A 85 -10.50 3.26 -37.05
N SER A 86 -10.20 2.01 -36.74
CA SER A 86 -9.50 1.08 -37.64
C SER A 86 -10.24 0.83 -38.96
N ARG A 87 -11.58 0.92 -38.99
CA ARG A 87 -12.35 0.80 -40.25
C ARG A 87 -12.16 2.04 -41.13
N ILE A 88 -12.03 3.23 -40.56
CA ILE A 88 -11.73 4.45 -41.32
C ILE A 88 -10.31 4.39 -41.87
N ILE A 89 -9.34 4.00 -41.04
CA ILE A 89 -7.95 3.79 -41.47
C ILE A 89 -7.89 2.86 -42.68
N ASN A 90 -8.58 1.71 -42.62
CA ASN A 90 -8.64 0.77 -43.76
C ASN A 90 -9.29 1.40 -45.00
N LYS A 91 -10.38 2.18 -44.86
CA LYS A 91 -10.97 2.90 -45.99
C LYS A 91 -9.98 3.88 -46.64
N VAL A 92 -9.24 4.64 -45.83
CA VAL A 92 -8.20 5.56 -46.31
C VAL A 92 -7.09 4.77 -47.02
N CYS A 93 -6.56 3.71 -46.42
CA CYS A 93 -5.55 2.86 -47.06
C CYS A 93 -6.01 2.30 -48.42
N ARG A 94 -7.26 1.83 -48.51
CA ARG A 94 -7.87 1.38 -49.78
C ARG A 94 -8.03 2.48 -50.81
N HIS A 95 -8.41 3.68 -50.38
CA HIS A 95 -8.55 4.83 -51.27
C HIS A 95 -7.22 5.17 -51.96
N PHE A 96 -6.12 5.08 -51.23
CA PHE A 96 -4.78 5.37 -51.73
C PHE A 96 -4.02 4.13 -52.28
N GLY A 97 -4.64 2.94 -52.27
CA GLY A 97 -4.02 1.69 -52.74
C GLY A 97 -2.89 1.15 -51.85
N VAL A 98 -2.77 1.65 -50.62
CA VAL A 98 -1.77 1.20 -49.62
C VAL A 98 -2.09 -0.22 -49.14
N ASP A 99 -3.35 -0.64 -49.21
CA ASP A 99 -3.80 -1.99 -48.85
C ASP A 99 -3.23 -3.11 -49.72
N LEU A 100 -2.72 -2.77 -50.90
CA LEU A 100 -2.11 -3.70 -51.85
C LEU A 100 -0.62 -3.96 -51.58
N LEU A 101 -0.02 -3.27 -50.60
CA LEU A 101 1.40 -3.40 -50.28
C LEU A 101 1.68 -4.68 -49.47
N PRO A 102 2.85 -5.34 -49.68
CA PRO A 102 3.15 -6.63 -49.05
C PRO A 102 3.05 -6.63 -47.51
N ASP A 103 3.53 -5.57 -46.86
CA ASP A 103 3.59 -5.46 -45.40
C ASP A 103 2.37 -4.76 -44.79
N TYR A 104 1.39 -4.38 -45.61
CA TYR A 104 0.21 -3.63 -45.17
C TYR A 104 -0.54 -4.35 -44.05
N ASN A 105 -0.84 -5.65 -44.23
CA ASN A 105 -1.67 -6.38 -43.28
C ASN A 105 -1.02 -6.42 -41.88
N ALA A 106 0.30 -6.56 -41.80
CA ALA A 106 1.03 -6.55 -40.53
C ALA A 106 0.97 -5.16 -39.88
N LYS A 107 1.32 -4.10 -40.63
CA LYS A 107 1.34 -2.73 -40.10
C LYS A 107 -0.04 -2.19 -39.75
N PHE A 108 -1.05 -2.55 -40.53
CA PHE A 108 -2.44 -2.24 -40.22
C PHE A 108 -2.93 -2.96 -38.96
N ALA A 109 -2.62 -4.25 -38.80
CA ALA A 109 -2.98 -5.01 -37.61
C ALA A 109 -2.34 -4.41 -36.35
N GLU A 110 -1.03 -4.12 -36.39
CA GLU A 110 -0.31 -3.45 -35.31
C GLU A 110 -0.96 -2.12 -34.87
N LEU A 111 -1.34 -1.25 -35.82
CA LEU A 111 -2.01 0.01 -35.51
C LEU A 111 -3.46 -0.20 -35.02
N ALA A 112 -4.19 -1.13 -35.62
CA ALA A 112 -5.54 -1.45 -35.20
C ALA A 112 -5.57 -2.01 -33.77
N ASP A 113 -4.59 -2.83 -33.40
CA ASP A 113 -4.41 -3.38 -32.06
C ASP A 113 -4.00 -2.30 -31.06
N ALA A 114 -3.11 -1.37 -31.44
CA ALA A 114 -2.77 -0.22 -30.59
C ALA A 114 -3.97 0.70 -30.31
N LEU A 115 -4.94 0.78 -31.24
CA LEU A 115 -6.19 1.52 -31.09
C LEU A 115 -7.29 0.70 -30.39
N ASN A 116 -7.04 -0.55 -30.04
CA ASN A 116 -7.93 -1.35 -29.19
C ASN A 116 -7.44 -1.28 -27.74
N PRO A 117 -8.32 -1.06 -26.77
CA PRO A 117 -7.95 -1.15 -25.37
C PRO A 117 -7.41 -2.55 -25.06
N LEU A 118 -6.27 -2.63 -24.36
CA LEU A 118 -5.71 -3.90 -23.90
C LEU A 118 -6.61 -4.44 -22.79
N SER A 119 -7.22 -5.61 -23.00
CA SER A 119 -7.96 -6.31 -21.95
C SER A 119 -6.98 -7.09 -21.08
N LEU A 120 -6.76 -6.62 -19.86
CA LEU A 120 -6.02 -7.36 -18.83
C LEU A 120 -7.04 -8.09 -17.96
N SER A 121 -6.91 -9.41 -17.88
CA SER A 121 -7.63 -10.19 -16.86
C SER A 121 -7.01 -9.89 -15.50
N ARG A 122 -7.89 -9.53 -14.56
CA ARG A 122 -7.60 -9.25 -13.16
C ARG A 122 -8.51 -10.12 -12.32
N THR A 123 -7.99 -10.62 -11.20
CA THR A 123 -8.82 -11.17 -10.15
C THR A 123 -9.29 -10.01 -9.28
N ALA A 124 -10.59 -9.91 -9.05
CA ALA A 124 -11.19 -8.95 -8.14
C ALA A 124 -11.75 -9.65 -6.91
N ALA A 125 -11.78 -8.95 -5.79
CA ALA A 125 -12.39 -9.42 -4.56
C ALA A 125 -13.30 -8.34 -3.97
N LEU A 126 -14.47 -8.75 -3.48
CA LEU A 126 -15.27 -8.00 -2.50
C LEU A 126 -15.06 -8.69 -1.15
N SER A 127 -14.19 -8.12 -0.32
CA SER A 127 -13.61 -8.78 0.84
C SER A 127 -14.15 -8.23 2.16
N VAL A 128 -14.30 -9.15 3.12
CA VAL A 128 -14.50 -8.87 4.55
C VAL A 128 -13.34 -9.44 5.39
N HIS A 129 -12.22 -9.79 4.75
CA HIS A 129 -11.04 -10.29 5.45
C HIS A 129 -10.41 -9.19 6.30
N PRO A 130 -10.11 -9.39 7.61
CA PRO A 130 -9.56 -8.35 8.48
C PRO A 130 -8.29 -7.67 7.94
N CYS A 131 -7.38 -8.47 7.35
CA CYS A 131 -6.18 -7.93 6.71
C CYS A 131 -6.48 -7.01 5.52
N ASP A 132 -7.60 -7.16 4.81
CA ASP A 132 -7.92 -6.27 3.68
C ASP A 132 -8.40 -4.89 4.12
N TYR A 133 -9.00 -4.77 5.32
CA TYR A 133 -9.27 -3.48 5.95
C TYR A 133 -7.97 -2.82 6.42
N LEU A 134 -7.16 -3.55 7.20
CA LEU A 134 -5.89 -3.04 7.73
C LEU A 134 -4.92 -2.65 6.61
N GLU A 135 -4.78 -3.50 5.60
CA GLU A 135 -3.86 -3.32 4.46
C GLU A 135 -4.60 -2.80 3.22
N MET A 136 -5.65 -1.98 3.43
CA MET A 136 -6.37 -1.35 2.32
C MET A 136 -5.47 -0.40 1.52
N SER A 137 -4.38 0.07 2.11
CA SER A 137 -3.31 0.81 1.43
C SER A 137 -1.94 0.27 1.83
N ASN A 138 -1.72 -1.00 1.49
CA ASN A 138 -0.49 -1.74 1.72
C ASN A 138 0.75 -1.03 1.11
N THR A 139 1.90 -1.17 1.76
CA THR A 139 3.22 -0.69 1.29
C THR A 139 3.65 -1.23 -0.09
N ARG A 140 3.05 -2.34 -0.54
CA ARG A 140 3.31 -2.94 -1.87
C ARG A 140 2.55 -2.28 -3.01
N ASN A 141 1.65 -1.35 -2.71
CA ASN A 141 0.91 -0.63 -3.74
C ASN A 141 1.81 0.47 -4.36
N SER A 142 1.54 0.84 -5.60
CA SER A 142 2.22 1.99 -6.24
C SER A 142 1.66 3.35 -5.81
N TRP A 143 0.80 3.37 -4.79
CA TRP A 143 0.06 4.52 -4.29
C TRP A 143 -0.22 4.35 -2.80
N SER A 144 -0.35 5.45 -2.08
CA SER A 144 -0.75 5.49 -0.67
C SER A 144 -2.12 6.15 -0.49
N SER A 145 -2.76 5.91 0.64
CA SER A 145 -3.93 6.66 1.07
C SER A 145 -3.79 7.08 2.53
N CYS A 146 -4.74 7.90 2.98
CA CYS A 146 -4.90 8.29 4.38
C CYS A 146 -4.94 7.11 5.37
N HIS A 147 -5.31 5.91 4.91
CA HIS A 147 -5.44 4.71 5.74
C HIS A 147 -4.20 3.80 5.74
N ASN A 148 -3.06 4.24 5.18
CA ASN A 148 -1.82 3.46 5.18
C ASN A 148 -1.28 3.22 6.61
N LEU A 149 -0.85 2.00 6.93
CA LEU A 149 -0.43 1.60 8.29
C LEU A 149 0.87 2.26 8.78
N GLU A 150 1.77 2.68 7.89
CA GLU A 150 3.07 3.24 8.26
C GLU A 150 2.96 4.72 8.63
N ASP A 151 2.33 5.53 7.79
CA ASP A 151 2.31 6.99 7.91
C ASP A 151 0.97 7.67 7.58
N GLY A 152 -0.13 6.89 7.47
CA GLY A 152 -1.46 7.41 7.18
C GLY A 152 -2.07 8.24 8.32
N CYS A 153 -2.72 9.36 7.97
CA CYS A 153 -3.40 10.23 8.94
C CYS A 153 -4.79 9.72 9.40
N TYR A 154 -5.27 8.59 8.88
CA TYR A 154 -6.55 7.97 9.24
C TYR A 154 -6.37 6.44 9.43
N ARG A 155 -5.26 6.00 10.00
CA ARG A 155 -4.95 4.58 10.25
C ARG A 155 -6.04 3.87 11.04
N ALA A 156 -6.53 4.48 12.11
CA ALA A 156 -7.62 3.94 12.93
C ALA A 156 -8.90 3.73 12.11
N GLY A 157 -9.08 4.48 11.02
CA GLY A 157 -10.18 4.31 10.08
C GLY A 157 -10.29 2.91 9.49
N THR A 158 -9.17 2.20 9.34
CA THR A 158 -9.20 0.78 8.92
C THR A 158 -9.93 -0.10 9.94
N LEU A 159 -9.78 0.20 11.22
CA LEU A 159 -10.45 -0.50 12.33
C LEU A 159 -11.91 -0.08 12.44
N SER A 160 -12.21 1.18 12.11
CA SER A 160 -13.59 1.69 12.03
C SER A 160 -14.41 0.92 11.00
N TYR A 161 -13.88 0.71 9.78
CA TYR A 161 -14.55 -0.11 8.77
C TYR A 161 -14.59 -1.59 9.16
N LEU A 162 -13.51 -2.13 9.76
CA LEU A 162 -13.44 -3.54 10.14
C LEU A 162 -14.50 -3.95 11.17
N ALA A 163 -14.85 -3.03 12.07
CA ALA A 163 -15.77 -3.29 13.17
C ALA A 163 -17.21 -2.82 12.89
N ASP A 164 -17.48 -2.30 11.69
CA ASP A 164 -18.85 -1.95 11.28
C ASP A 164 -19.60 -3.14 10.65
N GLU A 165 -20.89 -2.96 10.40
CA GLU A 165 -21.76 -3.98 9.80
C GLU A 165 -21.99 -3.78 8.30
N SER A 166 -21.44 -2.71 7.69
CA SER A 166 -21.85 -2.26 6.36
C SER A 166 -20.71 -2.29 5.33
N ALA A 167 -19.47 -2.03 5.72
CA ALA A 167 -18.35 -1.81 4.82
C ALA A 167 -17.71 -3.11 4.35
N MET A 168 -17.33 -3.12 3.06
CA MET A 168 -16.58 -4.17 2.39
C MET A 168 -15.49 -3.53 1.53
N ILE A 169 -14.35 -4.19 1.42
CA ILE A 169 -13.23 -3.71 0.61
C ILE A 169 -13.26 -4.40 -0.75
N PHE A 170 -13.56 -3.63 -1.80
CA PHE A 170 -13.43 -4.10 -3.17
C PHE A 170 -12.03 -3.77 -3.70
N TYR A 171 -11.35 -4.73 -4.32
CA TYR A 171 -10.04 -4.49 -4.92
C TYR A 171 -9.75 -5.43 -6.08
N THR A 172 -8.75 -5.07 -6.89
CA THR A 172 -8.19 -5.96 -7.93
C THR A 172 -6.72 -6.24 -7.72
N VAL A 173 -6.29 -7.43 -8.15
CA VAL A 173 -4.92 -7.93 -8.08
C VAL A 173 -4.50 -8.54 -9.41
N ASP A 174 -3.21 -8.78 -9.60
CA ASP A 174 -2.74 -9.54 -10.75
C ASP A 174 -3.17 -11.01 -10.63
N SER A 175 -3.86 -11.54 -11.65
CA SER A 175 -4.33 -12.92 -11.68
C SER A 175 -3.18 -13.94 -11.67
N SER A 176 -1.95 -13.53 -11.98
CA SER A 176 -0.77 -14.39 -12.01
C SER A 176 -0.01 -14.50 -10.67
N GLU A 177 -0.36 -13.68 -9.66
CA GLU A 177 0.29 -13.74 -8.34
C GLU A 177 -0.24 -14.93 -7.52
N ASP A 178 0.66 -15.71 -6.91
CA ASP A 178 0.30 -16.95 -6.18
C ASP A 178 0.12 -16.75 -4.67
N ARG A 179 0.30 -15.53 -4.15
CA ARG A 179 0.09 -15.25 -2.71
C ARG A 179 -1.39 -15.36 -2.34
N ALA A 180 -1.67 -15.50 -1.04
CA ALA A 180 -3.02 -15.30 -0.52
C ALA A 180 -3.55 -13.91 -0.91
N MET A 181 -4.86 -13.79 -1.16
CA MET A 181 -5.49 -12.57 -1.70
C MET A 181 -5.13 -11.32 -0.89
N TYR A 182 -5.24 -11.38 0.43
CA TYR A 182 -4.93 -10.26 1.33
C TYR A 182 -3.46 -9.80 1.29
N ALA A 183 -2.55 -10.65 0.79
CA ALA A 183 -1.12 -10.39 0.74
C ALA A 183 -0.62 -9.95 -0.66
N ARG A 184 -1.51 -9.91 -1.65
CA ARG A 184 -1.22 -9.43 -3.02
C ARG A 184 -1.25 -7.90 -3.06
N ALA A 185 -0.47 -7.33 -3.98
CA ALA A 185 -0.49 -5.88 -4.18
C ALA A 185 -1.80 -5.47 -4.85
N LYS A 186 -2.53 -4.53 -4.23
CA LYS A 186 -3.82 -4.05 -4.74
C LYS A 186 -3.54 -3.06 -5.88
N ILE A 187 -4.10 -3.34 -7.05
CA ILE A 187 -3.98 -2.49 -8.24
C ILE A 187 -4.99 -1.35 -8.17
N THR A 188 -6.25 -1.69 -7.88
CA THR A 188 -7.34 -0.74 -7.62
C THR A 188 -8.04 -1.09 -6.31
N ARG A 189 -8.75 -0.13 -5.73
CA ARG A 189 -9.54 -0.32 -4.51
C ARG A 189 -10.72 0.64 -4.42
N GLU A 190 -11.85 0.16 -3.92
CA GLU A 190 -12.99 0.94 -3.46
C GLU A 190 -13.48 0.41 -2.11
N VAL A 191 -14.05 1.29 -1.29
CA VAL A 191 -14.94 0.86 -0.20
C VAL A 191 -16.36 0.83 -0.74
N PHE A 192 -17.03 -0.30 -0.59
CA PHE A 192 -18.47 -0.41 -0.78
C PHE A 192 -19.13 -0.57 0.57
N CYS A 193 -20.28 0.04 0.79
CA CYS A 193 -21.07 -0.18 2.00
C CYS A 193 -22.47 -0.65 1.62
N TYR A 194 -23.01 -1.63 2.34
CA TYR A 194 -24.33 -2.19 2.08
C TYR A 194 -25.18 -2.22 3.34
N SER A 195 -26.45 -1.82 3.22
CA SER A 195 -27.47 -2.02 4.27
C SER A 195 -28.86 -2.02 3.64
N HIS A 196 -29.65 -3.07 3.89
CA HIS A 196 -31.07 -3.14 3.55
C HIS A 196 -31.46 -2.62 2.15
N GLY A 197 -30.86 -3.18 1.10
CA GLY A 197 -31.13 -2.77 -0.29
C GLY A 197 -30.46 -1.48 -0.73
N LEU A 198 -29.71 -0.80 0.15
CA LEU A 198 -28.86 0.34 -0.17
C LEU A 198 -27.42 -0.13 -0.40
N LEU A 199 -26.80 0.31 -1.49
CA LEU A 199 -25.41 0.03 -1.81
C LEU A 199 -24.68 1.33 -2.14
N LEU A 200 -23.81 1.76 -1.24
CA LEU A 200 -22.88 2.87 -1.42
C LEU A 200 -21.63 2.38 -2.16
N GLN A 201 -21.24 3.09 -3.21
CA GLN A 201 -19.93 3.02 -3.83
C GLN A 201 -19.15 4.29 -3.49
N SER A 202 -18.02 4.12 -2.79
CA SER A 202 -17.12 5.22 -2.44
C SER A 202 -16.10 5.50 -3.55
N ARG A 203 -15.04 6.24 -3.23
CA ARG A 203 -13.97 6.64 -4.13
C ARG A 203 -13.19 5.47 -4.72
N LEU A 204 -12.95 5.53 -6.04
CA LEU A 204 -12.02 4.65 -6.75
C LEU A 204 -10.57 5.10 -6.57
N TYR A 205 -9.73 4.19 -6.08
CA TYR A 205 -8.28 4.34 -5.99
C TYR A 205 -7.55 3.49 -7.04
N PRO A 206 -6.40 3.97 -7.55
CA PRO A 206 -5.82 5.29 -7.29
C PRO A 206 -6.46 6.42 -8.10
N ASN A 207 -7.12 6.07 -9.21
CA ASN A 207 -7.66 7.05 -10.16
C ASN A 207 -9.19 7.15 -10.06
N TYR A 208 -9.67 8.15 -9.34
CA TYR A 208 -11.10 8.41 -9.18
C TYR A 208 -11.76 8.96 -10.46
N GLU A 209 -10.98 9.38 -11.47
CA GLU A 209 -11.50 9.86 -12.75
C GLU A 209 -11.79 8.71 -13.75
N ASP A 210 -11.42 7.46 -13.42
CA ASP A 210 -11.69 6.29 -14.27
C ASP A 210 -13.13 5.80 -14.10
N MET A 211 -14.06 6.51 -14.74
CA MET A 211 -15.50 6.26 -14.66
C MET A 211 -15.93 4.94 -15.31
N ASP A 212 -15.15 4.40 -16.25
CA ASP A 212 -15.43 3.12 -16.90
C ASP A 212 -15.16 1.96 -15.93
N THR A 213 -14.01 2.00 -15.24
CA THR A 213 -13.67 1.04 -14.18
C THR A 213 -14.68 1.15 -13.03
N TRP A 214 -14.98 2.37 -12.59
CA TRP A 214 -15.97 2.65 -11.54
C TRP A 214 -17.35 2.05 -11.87
N THR A 215 -17.84 2.24 -13.11
CA THR A 215 -19.12 1.68 -13.56
C THR A 215 -19.09 0.15 -13.61
N THR A 216 -17.95 -0.42 -14.02
CA THR A 216 -17.75 -1.87 -14.11
C THR A 216 -17.80 -2.50 -12.72
N TYR A 217 -17.07 -1.95 -11.75
CA TYR A 217 -17.01 -2.46 -10.38
C TYR A 217 -18.37 -2.37 -9.71
N ARG A 218 -19.08 -1.25 -9.86
CA ARG A 218 -20.45 -1.12 -9.37
C ARG A 218 -21.36 -2.23 -9.88
N SER A 219 -21.32 -2.49 -11.19
CA SER A 219 -22.19 -3.49 -11.82
C SER A 219 -21.91 -4.89 -11.30
N ILE A 220 -20.64 -5.21 -11.02
CA ILE A 220 -20.21 -6.47 -10.41
C ILE A 220 -20.76 -6.59 -8.98
N VAL A 221 -20.55 -5.56 -8.15
CA VAL A 221 -20.99 -5.56 -6.75
C VAL A 221 -22.52 -5.58 -6.64
N GLN A 222 -23.23 -4.80 -7.45
CA GLN A 222 -24.69 -4.84 -7.57
C GLN A 222 -25.22 -6.25 -7.89
N ALA A 223 -24.57 -6.95 -8.82
CA ALA A 223 -24.93 -8.32 -9.15
C ALA A 223 -24.67 -9.28 -7.98
N ALA A 224 -23.53 -9.13 -7.30
CA ALA A 224 -23.20 -9.95 -6.13
C ALA A 224 -24.21 -9.75 -4.99
N MET A 225 -24.54 -8.49 -4.66
CA MET A 225 -25.50 -8.16 -3.59
C MET A 225 -26.91 -8.64 -3.92
N ALA A 226 -27.37 -8.50 -5.16
CA ALA A 226 -28.68 -9.02 -5.57
C ALA A 226 -28.76 -10.55 -5.39
N VAL A 227 -27.68 -11.29 -5.69
CA VAL A 227 -27.61 -12.73 -5.44
C VAL A 227 -27.62 -13.05 -3.94
N CYS A 228 -26.90 -12.29 -3.11
CA CYS A 228 -26.91 -12.47 -1.65
C CYS A 228 -28.30 -12.25 -1.04
N GLU A 229 -29.03 -11.24 -1.52
CA GLU A 229 -30.40 -10.95 -1.08
C GLU A 229 -31.45 -11.92 -1.65
N GLY A 230 -31.11 -12.69 -2.68
CA GLY A 230 -32.08 -13.53 -3.39
C GLY A 230 -33.05 -12.73 -4.27
N GLU A 231 -32.65 -11.54 -4.69
CA GLU A 231 -33.46 -10.55 -5.38
C GLU A 231 -33.03 -10.36 -6.86
N PRO A 232 -33.91 -9.85 -7.74
CA PRO A 232 -33.51 -9.47 -9.10
C PRO A 232 -32.43 -8.37 -9.08
N ASN A 233 -31.40 -8.51 -9.92
CA ASN A 233 -30.38 -7.47 -10.11
C ASN A 233 -30.96 -6.25 -10.86
N TYR A 234 -31.69 -5.41 -10.15
CA TYR A 234 -32.38 -4.25 -10.70
C TYR A 234 -32.37 -3.07 -9.71
N TRP A 235 -31.58 -2.05 -10.02
CA TRP A 235 -31.27 -0.96 -9.11
C TRP A 235 -31.70 0.40 -9.68
N SER A 236 -32.06 1.33 -8.80
CA SER A 236 -32.05 2.77 -9.06
C SER A 236 -30.70 3.32 -8.65
N LEU A 237 -30.08 4.15 -9.48
CA LEU A 237 -28.79 4.76 -9.20
C LEU A 237 -28.96 6.27 -8.97
N HIS A 238 -28.33 6.78 -7.92
CA HIS A 238 -28.23 8.20 -7.62
C HIS A 238 -26.77 8.59 -7.40
N THR A 239 -26.36 9.70 -8.02
CA THR A 239 -24.99 10.24 -7.96
C THR A 239 -24.95 11.69 -7.47
N ASP A 240 -26.11 12.27 -7.16
CA ASP A 240 -26.20 13.61 -6.57
C ASP A 240 -25.99 13.53 -5.06
N MET A 241 -25.21 14.47 -4.53
CA MET A 241 -24.83 14.48 -3.11
C MET A 241 -26.01 14.66 -2.15
N ASP A 242 -27.06 15.38 -2.57
CA ASP A 242 -28.26 15.59 -1.78
C ASP A 242 -28.98 14.25 -1.51
N THR A 243 -29.10 13.40 -2.54
CA THR A 243 -29.67 12.06 -2.36
C THR A 243 -28.71 11.13 -1.62
N VAL A 244 -27.41 11.13 -1.94
CA VAL A 244 -26.42 10.28 -1.25
C VAL A 244 -26.43 10.55 0.26
N SER A 245 -26.38 11.82 0.67
CA SER A 245 -26.39 12.22 2.09
C SER A 245 -27.71 11.94 2.82
N THR A 246 -28.79 11.62 2.11
CA THR A 246 -30.05 11.19 2.72
C THR A 246 -30.00 9.75 3.21
N TYR A 247 -29.16 8.91 2.58
CA TYR A 247 -29.10 7.46 2.82
C TYR A 247 -27.81 7.00 3.51
N VAL A 248 -26.87 7.91 3.75
CA VAL A 248 -25.55 7.58 4.30
C VAL A 248 -25.22 8.52 5.44
N GLU A 249 -24.91 7.95 6.59
CA GLU A 249 -24.37 8.66 7.73
C GLU A 249 -23.06 8.04 8.19
N THR A 250 -22.26 8.83 8.90
CA THR A 250 -20.99 8.36 9.49
C THR A 250 -21.25 8.12 10.96
N HIS A 251 -20.81 6.98 11.49
CA HIS A 251 -20.87 6.75 12.94
C HIS A 251 -20.07 7.83 13.69
N ASP A 252 -20.61 8.34 14.80
CA ASP A 252 -20.06 9.52 15.50
C ASP A 252 -18.59 9.35 15.91
N ASP A 253 -18.22 8.14 16.38
CA ASP A 253 -16.85 7.80 16.81
C ASP A 253 -15.99 7.12 15.72
N ALA A 254 -16.38 7.28 14.45
CA ALA A 254 -15.62 6.72 13.35
C ALA A 254 -14.36 7.54 13.05
N HIS A 255 -13.25 6.84 12.81
CA HIS A 255 -11.95 7.46 12.49
C HIS A 255 -11.54 7.33 11.02
N HIS A 256 -12.45 6.91 10.14
CA HIS A 256 -12.13 6.77 8.72
C HIS A 256 -12.30 8.08 7.97
N TYR A 257 -11.52 8.23 6.90
CA TYR A 257 -11.71 9.34 5.98
C TYR A 257 -12.99 9.13 5.16
N THR A 258 -13.89 10.11 5.22
CA THR A 258 -15.25 10.04 4.67
C THR A 258 -15.30 10.43 3.20
N ASP A 259 -14.63 9.65 2.35
CA ASP A 259 -14.55 9.88 0.89
C ASP A 259 -15.92 10.17 0.26
N TYR A 260 -16.97 9.51 0.73
CA TYR A 260 -18.34 9.65 0.23
C TYR A 260 -19.04 10.97 0.54
N THR A 261 -18.38 11.90 1.24
CA THR A 261 -18.91 13.25 1.50
C THR A 261 -18.39 14.29 0.49
N TYR A 262 -17.47 13.90 -0.40
CA TYR A 262 -16.85 14.79 -1.37
C TYR A 262 -17.33 14.48 -2.80
N GLU A 263 -18.05 15.43 -3.41
CA GLU A 263 -18.58 15.28 -4.78
C GLU A 263 -17.50 14.92 -5.81
N GLY A 264 -16.29 15.48 -5.66
CA GLY A 264 -15.16 15.23 -6.55
C GLY A 264 -14.62 13.80 -6.53
N TYR A 265 -15.04 12.97 -5.57
CA TYR A 265 -14.69 11.55 -5.51
C TYR A 265 -15.78 10.63 -6.06
N HIS A 266 -16.84 11.22 -6.63
CA HIS A 266 -17.92 10.51 -7.33
C HIS A 266 -18.60 9.40 -6.51
N PRO A 267 -19.01 9.65 -5.25
CA PRO A 267 -19.79 8.66 -4.53
C PRO A 267 -21.14 8.42 -5.22
N SER A 268 -21.68 7.21 -5.08
CA SER A 268 -23.02 6.91 -5.56
C SER A 268 -23.75 5.94 -4.65
N ILE A 269 -25.08 6.08 -4.61
CA ILE A 269 -25.97 5.21 -3.85
C ILE A 269 -26.89 4.47 -4.83
N SER A 270 -26.92 3.15 -4.72
CA SER A 270 -27.81 2.28 -5.50
C SER A 270 -28.90 1.72 -4.60
N LEU A 271 -30.16 1.83 -5.01
CA LEU A 271 -31.34 1.35 -4.30
C LEU A 271 -31.89 0.12 -5.04
N LEU A 272 -31.93 -1.03 -4.37
CA LEU A 272 -32.47 -2.28 -4.93
C LEU A 272 -34.00 -2.16 -5.06
N LYS A 273 -34.52 -2.19 -6.29
CA LYS A 273 -35.92 -1.83 -6.55
C LYS A 273 -36.95 -2.82 -6.01
N SER A 274 -36.54 -4.04 -5.70
CA SER A 274 -37.42 -5.05 -5.10
C SER A 274 -37.48 -4.98 -3.57
N VAL A 275 -36.62 -4.17 -2.95
CA VAL A 275 -36.58 -3.94 -1.51
C VAL A 275 -37.16 -2.57 -1.20
N ASP A 276 -37.96 -2.49 -0.13
CA ASP A 276 -38.46 -1.21 0.38
C ASP A 276 -37.36 -0.53 1.19
N THR A 277 -36.81 0.55 0.65
CA THR A 277 -35.72 1.30 1.28
C THR A 277 -36.22 2.54 2.03
N GLU A 278 -37.53 2.71 2.21
CA GLU A 278 -38.09 3.88 2.91
C GLU A 278 -37.60 3.92 4.37
N GLY A 279 -37.00 5.04 4.77
CA GLY A 279 -36.44 5.23 6.11
C GLY A 279 -35.17 4.43 6.41
N SER A 280 -34.61 3.72 5.42
CA SER A 280 -33.34 3.00 5.57
C SER A 280 -32.15 3.96 5.45
N CYS A 281 -31.06 3.64 6.16
CA CYS A 281 -29.81 4.39 6.13
C CYS A 281 -28.63 3.41 6.27
N ILE A 282 -27.50 3.75 5.64
CA ILE A 282 -26.21 3.10 5.88
C ILE A 282 -25.45 3.93 6.90
N THR A 283 -25.21 3.37 8.08
CA THR A 283 -24.23 3.90 9.04
C THR A 283 -22.87 3.30 8.68
N VAL A 284 -21.93 4.16 8.27
CA VAL A 284 -20.57 3.76 7.87
C VAL A 284 -19.61 3.94 9.04
N GLY A 285 -18.78 2.93 9.28
CA GLY A 285 -17.80 2.87 10.35
C GLY A 285 -18.39 2.57 11.73
N SER A 286 -17.48 2.31 12.65
CA SER A 286 -17.76 2.15 14.09
C SER A 286 -16.66 2.80 14.93
N THR A 287 -16.85 2.80 16.25
CA THR A 287 -15.79 3.10 17.21
C THR A 287 -14.59 2.19 16.98
N SER A 288 -13.41 2.79 16.83
CA SER A 288 -12.15 2.07 16.59
C SER A 288 -11.54 1.62 17.92
N HIS A 289 -10.98 0.40 17.95
CA HIS A 289 -10.45 -0.18 19.19
C HIS A 289 -8.97 -0.52 19.05
N CYS A 290 -8.19 -0.20 20.07
CA CYS A 290 -6.77 -0.49 20.18
C CYS A 290 -6.50 -1.97 19.87
N LEU A 291 -5.63 -2.25 18.90
CA LEU A 291 -5.28 -3.60 18.47
C LEU A 291 -4.71 -4.48 19.60
N ARG A 292 -4.18 -3.86 20.65
CA ARG A 292 -3.51 -4.57 21.75
C ARG A 292 -4.38 -4.81 22.97
N CYS A 293 -5.22 -3.85 23.36
CA CYS A 293 -5.99 -3.93 24.61
C CYS A 293 -7.49 -3.71 24.43
N SER A 294 -7.95 -3.48 23.20
CA SER A 294 -9.36 -3.28 22.86
C SER A 294 -10.02 -2.11 23.58
N ARG A 295 -9.26 -1.15 24.13
CA ARG A 295 -9.80 0.14 24.54
C ARG A 295 -10.14 0.95 23.29
N GLU A 296 -11.17 1.77 23.39
CA GLU A 296 -11.51 2.75 22.36
C GLU A 296 -10.30 3.65 22.08
N LEU A 297 -10.13 3.96 20.80
CA LEU A 297 -9.17 4.94 20.31
C LEU A 297 -9.87 6.29 20.24
N ASP A 298 -9.12 7.35 20.50
CA ASP A 298 -9.56 8.76 20.42
C ASP A 298 -8.82 9.54 19.33
N ASP A 299 -7.87 8.90 18.66
CA ASP A 299 -7.03 9.45 17.61
C ASP A 299 -7.14 8.63 16.32
N ALA A 300 -7.45 9.31 15.21
CA ALA A 300 -7.54 8.70 13.89
C ALA A 300 -6.17 8.25 13.35
N GLU A 301 -5.08 8.85 13.82
CA GLU A 301 -3.74 8.53 13.38
C GLU A 301 -3.19 7.28 14.07
N SER A 302 -3.77 6.76 15.16
CA SER A 302 -3.15 5.66 15.91
C SER A 302 -3.90 4.33 15.80
N LEU A 303 -3.16 3.22 15.79
CA LEU A 303 -3.74 1.86 15.92
C LEU A 303 -3.69 1.33 17.37
N LEU A 304 -3.02 2.07 18.26
CA LEU A 304 -2.81 1.75 19.66
C LEU A 304 -3.27 2.92 20.53
N CYS A 305 -3.99 2.65 21.62
CA CYS A 305 -4.35 3.72 22.56
C CYS A 305 -3.10 4.28 23.26
N GLU A 306 -3.19 5.46 23.86
CA GLU A 306 -2.10 6.12 24.59
C GLU A 306 -1.38 5.22 25.60
N PHE A 307 -2.08 4.25 26.20
CA PHE A 307 -1.51 3.33 27.19
C PHE A 307 -0.76 2.15 26.58
N CYS A 308 -0.93 1.90 25.28
CA CYS A 308 -0.30 0.82 24.52
C CYS A 308 0.71 1.35 23.51
N ASN A 309 0.51 2.60 23.07
CA ASN A 309 1.50 3.39 22.39
C ASN A 309 2.72 3.55 23.32
N ASP A 310 3.93 3.53 22.78
CA ASP A 310 5.19 3.65 23.53
C ASP A 310 5.42 2.60 24.63
N ARG A 311 4.79 1.42 24.53
CA ARG A 311 5.02 0.33 25.47
C ARG A 311 5.87 -0.80 24.91
N CYS A 312 6.99 -1.06 25.57
CA CYS A 312 7.78 -2.27 25.38
C CYS A 312 7.48 -3.33 26.47
N TYR A 313 8.08 -4.51 26.29
CA TYR A 313 8.01 -5.61 27.24
C TYR A 313 9.42 -6.05 27.60
N CYS A 314 9.66 -6.32 28.88
CA CYS A 314 10.92 -6.90 29.31
C CYS A 314 11.03 -8.32 28.76
N GLU A 315 12.08 -8.59 27.98
CA GLU A 315 12.33 -9.92 27.41
C GLU A 315 12.56 -10.97 28.50
N ALA A 316 13.08 -10.58 29.68
CA ALA A 316 13.38 -11.52 30.76
C ALA A 316 12.16 -11.92 31.60
N CYS A 317 11.25 -10.98 31.92
CA CYS A 317 10.14 -11.22 32.86
C CYS A 317 8.74 -10.97 32.27
N GLY A 318 8.65 -10.44 31.05
CA GLY A 318 7.39 -10.15 30.36
C GLY A 318 6.60 -8.98 30.94
N CYS A 319 7.11 -8.27 31.94
CA CYS A 319 6.41 -7.10 32.47
C CYS A 319 6.37 -5.99 31.41
N SER A 320 5.34 -5.16 31.47
CA SER A 320 5.13 -4.06 30.53
C SER A 320 5.61 -2.74 31.12
N MET A 321 6.38 -1.97 30.35
CA MET A 321 6.85 -0.63 30.71
C MET A 321 6.73 0.33 29.52
N SER A 322 6.96 1.61 29.76
CA SER A 322 7.17 2.56 28.67
C SER A 322 8.54 2.32 28.02
N THR A 323 8.72 2.72 26.77
CA THR A 323 10.03 2.67 26.09
C THR A 323 11.06 3.58 26.76
N GLU A 324 10.63 4.64 27.46
CA GLU A 324 11.50 5.53 28.24
C GLU A 324 12.01 4.87 29.53
N ASP A 325 11.23 3.97 30.13
CA ASP A 325 11.61 3.24 31.36
C ASP A 325 12.40 1.94 31.08
N GLY A 326 12.48 1.52 29.82
CA GLY A 326 13.10 0.26 29.40
C GLY A 326 14.56 0.43 28.96
N TYR A 327 15.43 -0.49 29.37
CA TYR A 327 16.83 -0.53 28.94
C TYR A 327 16.97 -1.38 27.68
N TYR A 328 17.44 -0.78 26.58
CA TYR A 328 17.62 -1.46 25.29
C TYR A 328 19.01 -2.09 25.18
N ILE A 329 19.07 -3.42 25.24
CA ILE A 329 20.32 -4.20 25.25
C ILE A 329 20.19 -5.33 24.23
N ASN A 330 21.14 -5.41 23.29
CA ASN A 330 21.23 -6.48 22.29
C ASN A 330 19.94 -6.75 21.50
N GLY A 331 19.18 -5.70 21.16
CA GLY A 331 17.96 -5.82 20.36
C GLY A 331 16.66 -5.91 21.16
N TYR A 332 16.74 -6.02 22.49
CA TYR A 332 15.60 -6.26 23.36
C TYR A 332 15.49 -5.21 24.47
N TYR A 333 14.27 -4.97 24.95
CA TYR A 333 14.02 -4.15 26.12
C TYR A 333 14.03 -4.98 27.39
N TYR A 334 14.54 -4.40 28.48
CA TYR A 334 14.53 -4.99 29.82
C TYR A 334 14.07 -3.98 30.86
N CYS A 335 13.36 -4.43 31.89
CA CYS A 335 13.04 -3.57 33.03
C CYS A 335 14.25 -3.41 33.95
N ARG A 336 14.21 -2.37 34.79
CA ARG A 336 15.23 -2.09 35.81
C ARG A 336 15.56 -3.29 36.70
N ASP A 337 14.56 -4.09 37.08
CA ASP A 337 14.75 -5.25 37.95
C ASP A 337 15.41 -6.44 37.24
N CYS A 338 15.51 -6.40 35.91
CA CYS A 338 16.08 -7.45 35.08
C CYS A 338 17.41 -7.06 34.42
N VAL A 339 18.02 -5.96 34.86
CA VAL A 339 19.36 -5.54 34.43
C VAL A 339 20.24 -5.29 35.65
N ASN A 340 21.55 -5.36 35.45
CA ASN A 340 22.54 -4.91 36.41
C ASN A 340 23.23 -3.65 35.88
N PHE A 341 23.89 -2.89 36.74
CA PHE A 341 24.58 -1.66 36.34
C PHE A 341 26.07 -1.79 36.64
N CYS A 342 26.90 -1.46 35.66
CA CYS A 342 28.34 -1.33 35.86
C CYS A 342 28.60 -0.15 36.80
N GLU A 343 29.31 -0.36 37.90
CA GLU A 343 29.62 0.73 38.85
C GLU A 343 30.70 1.70 38.31
N MET A 344 31.35 1.37 37.20
CA MET A 344 32.38 2.20 36.57
C MET A 344 31.83 3.08 35.42
N CYS A 345 31.03 2.52 34.52
CA CYS A 345 30.47 3.27 33.38
C CYS A 345 28.97 3.59 33.50
N GLU A 346 28.31 3.11 34.55
CA GLU A 346 26.87 3.26 34.81
C GLU A 346 25.94 2.60 33.77
N ASP A 347 26.48 1.92 32.76
CA ASP A 347 25.68 1.24 31.74
C ASP A 347 24.95 0.01 32.28
N ALA A 348 23.74 -0.20 31.76
CA ALA A 348 22.93 -1.37 32.04
C ALA A 348 23.43 -2.59 31.23
N VAL A 349 23.61 -3.72 31.91
CA VAL A 349 24.00 -5.01 31.32
C VAL A 349 23.06 -6.12 31.78
N ARG A 350 22.93 -7.18 30.97
CA ARG A 350 22.05 -8.32 31.31
C ARG A 350 22.70 -9.26 32.31
N GLU A 351 23.90 -9.70 32.01
CA GLU A 351 24.72 -10.62 32.77
C GLU A 351 26.19 -10.23 32.51
N GLY A 352 27.13 -10.70 33.33
CA GLY A 352 28.56 -10.38 33.13
C GLY A 352 29.01 -9.12 33.86
N LEU A 353 28.74 -9.05 35.18
CA LEU A 353 29.51 -8.18 36.06
C LEU A 353 30.61 -9.00 36.74
N THR A 354 31.81 -8.43 36.78
CA THR A 354 32.96 -8.99 37.47
C THR A 354 33.32 -8.08 38.63
N ASP A 355 33.48 -8.66 39.83
CA ASP A 355 33.91 -7.93 41.01
C ASP A 355 35.42 -7.66 40.94
N VAL A 356 35.81 -6.40 41.10
CA VAL A 356 37.19 -5.91 41.02
C VAL A 356 37.47 -4.97 42.19
N THR A 357 38.71 -4.88 42.63
CA THR A 357 39.10 -3.97 43.72
C THR A 357 39.64 -2.64 43.18
N ASP A 358 39.11 -1.53 43.66
CA ASP A 358 39.53 -0.17 43.28
C ASP A 358 40.76 0.32 44.08
N GLU A 359 41.27 1.50 43.72
CA GLU A 359 42.42 2.16 44.36
C GLU A 359 42.21 2.54 45.84
N TYR A 360 40.96 2.46 46.32
CA TYR A 360 40.61 2.72 47.72
C TYR A 360 40.36 1.42 48.50
N GLY A 361 40.53 0.25 47.87
CA GLY A 361 40.27 -1.06 48.47
C GLY A 361 38.79 -1.45 48.50
N ASN A 362 37.90 -0.74 47.80
CA ASN A 362 36.50 -1.13 47.68
C ASN A 362 36.34 -2.19 46.59
N THR A 363 35.39 -3.11 46.78
CA THR A 363 34.95 -4.01 45.70
C THR A 363 33.89 -3.29 44.89
N ILE A 364 34.11 -3.20 43.57
CA ILE A 364 33.13 -2.68 42.62
C ILE A 364 32.81 -3.72 41.55
N SER A 365 31.58 -3.74 41.05
CA SER A 365 31.15 -4.69 40.02
C SER A 365 31.15 -4.01 38.64
N VAL A 366 31.98 -4.49 37.71
CA VAL A 366 32.19 -3.86 36.39
C VAL A 366 31.79 -4.76 35.22
N CYS A 367 31.32 -4.17 34.11
CA CYS A 367 30.98 -4.90 32.89
C CYS A 367 32.22 -5.38 32.13
N ASP A 368 32.03 -6.34 31.22
CA ASP A 368 33.12 -6.91 30.40
C ASP A 368 33.95 -5.85 29.65
N SER A 369 33.32 -4.78 29.14
CA SER A 369 34.05 -3.70 28.45
C SER A 369 34.97 -2.94 29.41
N CYS A 370 34.49 -2.60 30.61
CA CYS A 370 35.32 -1.93 31.62
C CYS A 370 36.38 -2.88 32.19
N LEU A 371 36.07 -4.18 32.29
CA LEU A 371 37.01 -5.21 32.69
C LEU A 371 38.19 -5.29 31.71
N GLU A 372 37.93 -5.25 30.40
CA GLU A 372 38.98 -5.30 29.38
C GLU A 372 39.79 -4.00 29.28
N GLU A 373 39.18 -2.83 29.51
CA GLU A 373 39.82 -1.54 29.29
C GLU A 373 40.52 -0.95 30.53
N HIS A 374 40.08 -1.29 31.74
CA HIS A 374 40.45 -0.57 32.97
C HIS A 374 40.89 -1.45 34.14
N VAL A 375 40.91 -2.77 33.96
CA VAL A 375 41.22 -3.74 35.02
C VAL A 375 42.33 -4.66 34.55
N ASP A 376 43.24 -4.99 35.48
CA ASP A 376 44.28 -6.00 35.27
C ASP A 376 44.34 -6.93 36.49
N VAL A 377 45.15 -7.99 36.38
CA VAL A 377 45.23 -9.05 37.38
C VAL A 377 46.53 -8.92 38.17
N CYS A 378 46.46 -8.94 39.50
CA CYS A 378 47.65 -8.99 40.34
C CYS A 378 48.42 -10.29 40.07
N ALA A 379 49.71 -10.16 39.74
CA ALA A 379 50.54 -11.28 39.31
C ALA A 379 50.73 -12.37 40.38
N ASP A 380 50.58 -12.02 41.66
CA ASP A 380 50.82 -12.93 42.78
C ASP A 380 49.52 -13.56 43.32
N CYS A 381 48.49 -12.76 43.61
CA CYS A 381 47.24 -13.29 44.17
C CYS A 381 46.21 -13.71 43.09
N GLY A 382 46.38 -13.27 41.84
CA GLY A 382 45.49 -13.61 40.73
C GLY A 382 44.11 -12.95 40.80
N GLN A 383 43.92 -11.95 41.67
CA GLN A 383 42.67 -11.19 41.78
C GLN A 383 42.66 -9.98 40.85
N TYR A 384 41.47 -9.50 40.51
CA TYR A 384 41.24 -8.37 39.60
C TYR A 384 41.27 -7.04 40.34
N PHE A 385 42.03 -6.08 39.81
CA PHE A 385 42.19 -4.75 40.36
C PHE A 385 42.08 -3.72 39.25
N THR A 386 41.55 -2.53 39.55
CA THR A 386 41.63 -1.42 38.60
C THR A 386 43.10 -1.11 38.31
N HIS A 387 43.41 -0.62 37.10
CA HIS A 387 44.79 -0.25 36.75
C HIS A 387 45.44 0.70 37.77
N SER A 388 44.65 1.58 38.39
CA SER A 388 45.12 2.52 39.40
C SER A 388 45.39 1.90 40.77
N ALA A 389 44.85 0.70 41.06
CA ALA A 389 45.09 -0.02 42.32
C ALA A 389 46.29 -0.99 42.25
N LEU A 390 46.94 -1.09 41.08
CA LEU A 390 48.14 -1.90 40.88
C LEU A 390 49.37 -1.02 40.72
N ALA A 391 50.50 -1.50 41.22
CA ALA A 391 51.81 -0.90 41.04
C ALA A 391 52.79 -1.89 40.42
N GLU A 392 53.70 -1.39 39.58
CA GLU A 392 54.75 -2.20 38.98
C GLU A 392 55.90 -2.44 40.00
N PHE A 393 56.25 -3.70 40.21
CA PHE A 393 57.39 -4.13 41.01
C PHE A 393 58.10 -5.31 40.32
N ASP A 394 59.38 -5.16 40.01
CA ASP A 394 60.20 -6.15 39.30
C ASP A 394 59.56 -6.69 38.00
N GLY A 395 58.95 -5.79 37.21
CA GLY A 395 58.28 -6.13 35.95
C GLY A 395 56.95 -6.87 36.10
N ARG A 396 56.36 -6.89 37.30
CA ARG A 396 55.05 -7.47 37.60
C ARG A 396 54.10 -6.42 38.16
N MET A 397 52.81 -6.51 37.83
CA MET A 397 51.78 -5.67 38.44
C MET A 397 51.29 -6.33 39.74
N LEU A 398 51.46 -5.65 40.87
CA LEU A 398 51.09 -6.15 42.20
C LEU A 398 50.07 -5.21 42.85
N CYS A 399 49.13 -5.78 43.61
CA CYS A 399 48.27 -5.01 44.51
C CYS A 399 49.04 -4.57 45.77
N GLU A 400 48.51 -3.60 46.51
CA GLU A 400 49.14 -3.03 47.72
C GLU A 400 49.62 -4.10 48.70
N ASP A 401 48.76 -5.06 49.09
CA ASP A 401 49.12 -6.13 50.03
C ASP A 401 50.26 -7.02 49.52
N CYS A 402 50.27 -7.35 48.22
CA CYS A 402 51.32 -8.19 47.62
C CYS A 402 52.62 -7.41 47.43
N LEU A 403 52.52 -6.11 47.12
CA LEU A 403 53.65 -5.21 47.01
C LEU A 403 54.36 -5.07 48.36
N ASP A 404 53.59 -4.83 49.43
CA ASP A 404 54.11 -4.73 50.80
C ASP A 404 54.84 -6.02 51.18
N ALA A 405 54.21 -7.19 50.96
CA ALA A 405 54.81 -8.48 51.24
C ALA A 405 56.09 -8.76 50.42
N ALA A 406 56.13 -8.34 49.15
CA ALA A 406 57.30 -8.48 48.29
C ALA A 406 58.45 -7.54 48.72
N SER A 407 58.13 -6.34 49.16
CA SER A 407 59.10 -5.33 49.61
C SER A 407 59.77 -5.71 50.94
N GLU A 408 59.04 -6.38 51.85
CA GLU A 408 59.60 -6.91 53.11
C GLU A 408 60.49 -8.15 52.91
N ALA A 409 60.41 -8.80 51.74
CA ALA A 409 61.16 -10.01 51.42
C ALA A 409 62.55 -9.76 50.80
N GLU A 410 62.89 -8.52 50.40
CA GLU A 410 64.26 -8.18 49.98
C GLU A 410 65.23 -8.17 51.18
N PRO A 411 66.26 -9.03 51.24
CA PRO A 411 67.27 -8.93 52.28
C PRO A 411 68.13 -7.70 52.03
N CYS A 412 68.27 -6.87 53.05
CA CYS A 412 69.26 -5.80 53.16
C CYS A 412 70.67 -6.32 52.82
N THR A 413 71.10 -6.17 51.56
CA THR A 413 72.49 -6.36 51.15
C THR A 413 73.22 -5.02 51.26
N ALA A 414 74.18 -5.00 52.18
CA ALA A 414 75.10 -3.90 52.48
C ALA A 414 76.04 -3.51 51.34
#